data_AF-A0A383ZGQ1-F1
#
_entry.id   AF-A0A383ZGQ1-F1
#
_cell.length_a   1.000
_cell.length_b   1.000
_cell.length_c   1.000
_cell.angle_alpha   90.00
_cell.angle_beta   90.00
_cell.angle_gamma   90.00
#
_symmetry.space_group_name_H-M   'P 1'
#
loop_
_entity.id
_entity.type
_entity.pdbx_description
1 polymer ?
#
loop_
_entity_poly.entity_id
_entity_poly.type
_entity_poly.pdbx_seq_one_letter_code
_entity_poly.pdbx_strand_id
1 'polypeptide(L)'
;MVWKDFPVLFFPSQVTCTEALLRVPGAAPSGCPCSLPHGESSLSRLLRALLAARASLELCLFAFSSPQLGRAVQLLHQRGVRVRVVTDCDYMALNGSQIGLLRKAGIQVRHDQDLGYMHHKFAIVDGKVLITGSLNWTTQAIQNNRENVLITEDEEYVRLFLEEFERIWEEFDPAKYTFFPQNRRRR
;
A
#
# COMPACT_ATOMS: atom_id res chain seq x y z
N MET A 1 -9.40 -3.51 19.82
CA MET A 1 -10.02 -4.81 19.53
C MET A 1 -11.08 -4.66 18.46
N VAL A 2 -10.70 -4.57 17.18
CA VAL A 2 -11.68 -4.38 16.06
C VAL A 2 -11.58 -5.48 14.98
N TRP A 3 -10.56 -6.34 14.98
CA TRP A 3 -10.32 -7.29 13.87
C TRP A 3 -10.49 -8.77 14.22
N LYS A 4 -11.35 -9.12 15.20
CA LYS A 4 -11.45 -10.49 15.71
C LYS A 4 -12.03 -11.52 14.73
N ASP A 5 -12.73 -11.12 13.68
CA ASP A 5 -13.57 -12.08 12.97
C ASP A 5 -12.99 -12.68 11.68
N PHE A 6 -11.97 -12.10 11.02
CA PHE A 6 -11.38 -12.73 9.81
C PHE A 6 -9.97 -12.17 9.50
N PRO A 7 -8.88 -12.83 9.95
CA PRO A 7 -7.52 -12.31 9.81
C PRO A 7 -6.99 -12.36 8.38
N VAL A 8 -7.59 -13.16 7.48
CA VAL A 8 -7.08 -13.35 6.11
C VAL A 8 -8.14 -12.98 5.08
N LEU A 9 -7.71 -12.24 4.06
CA LEU A 9 -8.45 -11.93 2.84
C LEU A 9 -7.93 -12.81 1.72
N PHE A 10 -8.85 -13.43 0.98
CA PHE A 10 -8.51 -14.16 -0.25
C PHE A 10 -9.04 -13.42 -1.47
N PHE A 11 -8.29 -13.48 -2.56
CA PHE A 11 -8.60 -12.91 -3.86
C PHE A 11 -8.78 -14.03 -4.90
N PRO A 12 -9.53 -13.84 -6.00
CA PRO A 12 -10.03 -12.56 -6.52
C PRO A 12 -11.13 -11.93 -5.66
N SER A 13 -11.09 -10.61 -5.52
CA SER A 13 -12.14 -9.86 -4.82
C SER A 13 -13.39 -9.80 -5.68
N GLN A 14 -14.55 -10.00 -5.08
CA GLN A 14 -15.81 -9.63 -5.74
C GLN A 14 -15.82 -8.14 -6.06
N VAL A 15 -16.42 -7.77 -7.21
CA VAL A 15 -16.62 -6.37 -7.60
C VAL A 15 -17.76 -5.78 -6.76
N THR A 16 -17.42 -4.86 -5.86
CA THR A 16 -18.38 -4.12 -5.04
C THR A 16 -18.14 -2.62 -5.12
N CYS A 17 -19.16 -1.83 -4.80
CA CYS A 17 -19.06 -0.39 -4.72
C CYS A 17 -18.10 0.04 -3.60
N THR A 18 -17.07 0.81 -3.91
CA THR A 18 -16.14 1.40 -2.92
C THR A 18 -16.29 2.92 -2.79
N GLU A 19 -17.21 3.53 -3.55
CA GLU A 19 -17.38 4.99 -3.61
C GLU A 19 -17.58 5.59 -2.22
N ALA A 20 -18.45 5.01 -1.40
CA ALA A 20 -18.72 5.49 -0.04
C ALA A 20 -17.47 5.48 0.87
N LEU A 21 -16.55 4.52 0.67
CA LEU A 21 -15.30 4.41 1.44
C LEU A 21 -14.25 5.43 0.99
N LEU A 22 -14.25 5.77 -0.29
CA LEU A 22 -13.25 6.61 -0.95
C LEU A 22 -13.69 8.07 -1.13
N ARG A 23 -14.79 8.49 -0.47
CA ARG A 23 -15.23 9.89 -0.47
C ARG A 23 -14.29 10.79 0.32
N VAL A 24 -14.21 12.04 -0.11
CA VAL A 24 -13.59 13.11 0.67
C VAL A 24 -14.46 13.39 1.91
N PRO A 25 -13.86 13.60 3.10
CA PRO A 25 -14.60 14.04 4.28
C PRO A 25 -15.40 15.33 3.99
N GLY A 26 -16.70 15.36 4.31
CA GLY A 26 -17.56 16.54 4.15
C GLY A 26 -18.58 16.47 2.99
N ALA A 27 -18.56 15.43 2.16
CA ALA A 27 -19.63 15.21 1.17
C ALA A 27 -20.90 14.66 1.86
N ALA A 28 -22.06 15.26 1.60
CA ALA A 28 -23.34 14.81 2.15
C ALA A 28 -23.61 13.32 1.80
N PRO A 29 -24.19 12.52 2.71
CA PRO A 29 -24.54 11.14 2.42
C PRO A 29 -25.76 11.09 1.50
N SER A 30 -25.52 11.19 0.19
CA SER A 30 -26.45 10.65 -0.80
C SER A 30 -26.13 9.17 -1.02
N GLY A 31 -27.18 8.34 -1.06
CA GLY A 31 -27.07 6.95 -1.49
C GLY A 31 -26.32 6.89 -2.82
N CYS A 32 -25.42 5.91 -2.97
CA CYS A 32 -24.67 5.78 -4.22
C CYS A 32 -25.61 5.21 -5.30
N PRO A 33 -25.82 5.91 -6.44
CA PRO A 33 -26.76 5.48 -7.46
C PRO A 33 -26.19 4.39 -8.40
N CYS A 34 -24.98 3.88 -8.13
CA CYS A 34 -24.34 2.91 -9.00
C CYS A 34 -25.02 1.54 -8.94
N SER A 35 -24.89 0.77 -10.02
CA SER A 35 -25.45 -0.59 -10.13
C SER A 35 -24.60 -1.68 -9.50
N LEU A 36 -23.46 -1.33 -8.88
CA LEU A 36 -22.58 -2.31 -8.25
C LEU A 36 -23.18 -2.83 -6.93
N PRO A 37 -22.90 -4.08 -6.53
CA PRO A 37 -23.29 -4.58 -5.22
C PRO A 37 -22.73 -3.69 -4.10
N HIS A 38 -23.60 -3.36 -3.14
CA HIS A 38 -23.24 -2.60 -1.94
C HIS A 38 -23.08 -3.57 -0.78
N GLY A 39 -21.86 -4.08 -0.60
CA GLY A 39 -21.51 -5.06 0.41
C GLY A 39 -20.00 -5.16 0.57
N GLU A 40 -19.56 -5.99 1.51
CA GLU A 40 -18.14 -6.21 1.75
C GLU A 40 -17.54 -7.15 0.70
N SER A 41 -16.30 -6.83 0.31
CA SER A 41 -15.41 -7.64 -0.51
C SER A 41 -14.02 -7.65 0.10
N SER A 42 -13.13 -8.50 -0.39
CA SER A 42 -11.72 -8.50 0.05
C SER A 42 -11.08 -7.12 -0.17
N LEU A 43 -11.39 -6.44 -1.29
CA LEU A 43 -10.93 -5.08 -1.54
C LEU A 43 -11.52 -4.07 -0.54
N SER A 44 -12.82 -4.09 -0.25
CA SER A 44 -13.42 -3.14 0.70
C SER A 44 -12.85 -3.31 2.11
N ARG A 45 -12.60 -4.56 2.53
CA ARG A 45 -12.01 -4.88 3.83
C ARG A 45 -10.56 -4.40 3.93
N LEU A 46 -9.76 -4.61 2.88
CA LEU A 46 -8.40 -4.05 2.78
C LEU A 46 -8.43 -2.51 2.85
N LEU A 47 -9.33 -1.87 2.10
CA LEU A 47 -9.50 -0.41 2.12
C LEU A 47 -9.86 0.10 3.52
N ARG A 48 -10.77 -0.58 4.23
CA ARG A 48 -11.16 -0.21 5.61
C ARG A 48 -9.99 -0.32 6.58
N ALA A 49 -9.17 -1.37 6.46
CA ALA A 49 -7.99 -1.53 7.30
C ALA A 49 -6.98 -0.40 7.10
N LEU A 50 -6.74 0.01 5.85
CA LEU A 50 -5.88 1.16 5.54
C LEU A 50 -6.49 2.48 6.04
N LEU A 51 -7.76 2.73 5.73
CA LEU A 51 -8.46 3.97 6.09
C LEU A 51 -8.68 4.15 7.60
N ALA A 52 -8.40 3.11 8.40
CA ALA A 52 -8.37 3.17 9.85
C ALA A 52 -7.16 3.94 10.40
N ALA A 53 -6.10 4.15 9.60
CA ALA A 53 -4.91 4.89 10.02
C ALA A 53 -5.25 6.29 10.55
N ARG A 54 -4.54 6.70 11.60
CA ARG A 54 -4.69 8.02 12.25
C ARG A 54 -3.38 8.78 12.41
N ALA A 55 -2.24 8.09 12.40
CA ALA A 55 -0.93 8.67 12.66
C ALA A 55 0.08 8.35 11.55
N SER A 56 0.24 7.08 11.17
CA SER A 56 1.22 6.66 10.17
C SER A 56 0.71 5.56 9.24
N LEU A 57 1.30 5.55 8.05
CA LEU A 57 1.19 4.46 7.09
C LEU A 57 2.53 4.25 6.40
N GLU A 58 3.12 3.08 6.64
CA GLU A 58 4.31 2.60 5.95
C GLU A 58 3.88 1.58 4.89
N LEU A 59 4.25 1.78 3.63
CA LEU A 59 3.95 0.87 2.52
C LEU A 59 5.23 0.32 1.91
N CYS A 60 5.41 -0.99 1.90
CA CYS A 60 6.50 -1.67 1.23
C CYS A 60 5.93 -2.60 0.16
N LEU A 61 5.82 -2.09 -1.06
CA LEU A 61 5.07 -2.73 -2.15
C LEU A 61 5.91 -2.85 -3.42
N PHE A 62 6.10 -4.07 -3.92
CA PHE A 62 6.71 -4.34 -5.21
C PHE A 62 6.03 -3.57 -6.35
N ALA A 63 4.71 -3.72 -6.47
CA ALA A 63 3.92 -3.11 -7.53
C ALA A 63 2.67 -2.42 -6.98
N PHE A 64 2.44 -1.16 -7.39
CA PHE A 64 1.30 -0.37 -6.96
C PHE A 64 0.69 0.46 -8.11
N SER A 65 -0.38 -0.06 -8.72
CA SER A 65 -1.13 0.60 -9.81
C SER A 65 -2.64 0.70 -9.58
N SER A 66 -3.18 0.07 -8.53
CA SER A 66 -4.62 0.11 -8.20
C SER A 66 -5.11 1.53 -7.86
N PRO A 67 -6.03 2.12 -8.65
CA PRO A 67 -6.56 3.46 -8.39
C PRO A 67 -7.32 3.56 -7.06
N GLN A 68 -8.06 2.52 -6.68
CA GLN A 68 -8.82 2.51 -5.42
C GLN A 68 -7.89 2.57 -4.20
N LEU A 69 -6.81 1.79 -4.21
CA LEU A 69 -5.81 1.80 -3.15
C LEU A 69 -5.00 3.10 -3.17
N GLY A 70 -4.61 3.59 -4.36
CA GLY A 70 -3.95 4.89 -4.52
C GLY A 70 -4.78 6.03 -3.93
N ARG A 71 -6.09 6.03 -4.19
CA ARG A 71 -7.03 6.99 -3.63
C ARG A 71 -7.11 6.93 -2.10
N ALA A 72 -7.15 5.74 -1.52
CA ALA A 72 -7.16 5.58 -0.07
C ALA A 72 -5.90 6.19 0.58
N VAL A 73 -4.73 5.93 -0.01
CA VAL A 73 -3.45 6.49 0.47
C VAL A 73 -3.43 8.02 0.36
N GLN A 74 -3.93 8.58 -0.75
CA GLN A 74 -4.06 10.03 -0.90
C GLN A 74 -5.00 10.65 0.16
N LEU A 75 -6.14 10.01 0.44
CA LEU A 75 -7.07 10.49 1.47
C LEU A 75 -6.44 10.48 2.86
N LEU A 76 -5.64 9.45 3.19
CA LEU A 76 -4.91 9.39 4.46
C LEU A 76 -3.89 10.53 4.57
N HIS A 77 -3.12 10.77 3.51
CA HIS A 77 -2.18 11.88 3.47
C HIS A 77 -2.89 13.24 3.63
N GLN A 78 -4.02 13.45 2.94
CA GLN A 78 -4.84 14.66 3.07
C GLN A 78 -5.41 14.86 4.48
N ARG A 79 -5.63 13.77 5.24
CA ARG A 79 -6.04 13.81 6.65
C ARG A 79 -4.88 14.09 7.62
N GLY A 80 -3.64 14.26 7.12
CA GLY A 80 -2.45 14.52 7.93
C GLY A 80 -1.74 13.26 8.42
N VAL A 81 -2.13 12.06 7.96
CA VAL A 81 -1.41 10.82 8.28
C VAL A 81 -0.03 10.86 7.60
N ARG A 82 1.03 10.53 8.35
CA ARG A 82 2.38 10.41 7.79
C ARG A 82 2.45 9.17 6.90
N VAL A 83 2.55 9.37 5.60
CA VAL A 83 2.68 8.27 4.63
C VAL A 83 4.11 8.17 4.11
N ARG A 84 4.69 6.97 4.13
CA ARG A 84 5.97 6.62 3.52
C ARG A 84 5.81 5.39 2.63
N VAL A 85 6.42 5.41 1.45
CA VAL A 85 6.31 4.32 0.48
C VAL A 85 7.69 3.88 0.01
N VAL A 86 7.96 2.58 0.10
CA VAL A 86 9.07 1.91 -0.56
C VAL A 86 8.48 1.08 -1.70
N THR A 87 9.05 1.22 -2.90
CA THR A 87 8.63 0.45 -4.07
C THR A 87 9.82 -0.04 -4.90
N ASP A 88 9.58 -0.93 -5.85
CA ASP A 88 10.60 -1.37 -6.79
C ASP A 88 10.87 -0.30 -7.87
N CYS A 89 12.12 -0.16 -8.33
CA CYS A 89 12.51 0.92 -9.24
C CYS A 89 11.76 0.87 -10.57
N ASP A 90 11.40 -0.31 -11.05
CA ASP A 90 10.70 -0.47 -12.33
C ASP A 90 9.31 0.19 -12.30
N TYR A 91 8.71 0.34 -11.11
CA TYR A 91 7.40 0.95 -10.92
C TYR A 91 7.43 2.46 -10.69
N MET A 92 8.62 3.07 -10.60
CA MET A 92 8.77 4.53 -10.47
C MET A 92 8.40 5.27 -11.75
N ALA A 93 8.70 4.69 -12.91
CA ALA A 93 8.48 5.29 -14.23
C ALA A 93 7.36 4.63 -15.04
N LEU A 94 6.75 3.56 -14.52
CA LEU A 94 5.74 2.79 -15.24
C LEU A 94 4.44 3.59 -15.45
N ASN A 95 3.98 3.67 -16.70
CA ASN A 95 2.69 4.26 -17.03
C ASN A 95 1.55 3.51 -16.33
N GLY A 96 0.67 4.26 -15.65
CA GLY A 96 -0.42 3.69 -14.85
C GLY A 96 -0.05 3.33 -13.40
N SER A 97 1.23 3.47 -13.00
CA SER A 97 1.65 3.39 -11.60
C SER A 97 1.02 4.51 -10.77
N GLN A 98 0.56 4.19 -9.56
CA GLN A 98 0.08 5.20 -8.61
C GLN A 98 1.24 5.99 -7.98
N ILE A 99 2.47 5.46 -8.04
CA ILE A 99 3.65 6.03 -7.38
C ILE A 99 3.90 7.48 -7.81
N GLY A 100 3.81 7.77 -9.12
CA GLY A 100 3.99 9.14 -9.64
C GLY A 100 2.95 10.12 -9.09
N LEU A 101 1.69 9.68 -8.92
CA LEU A 101 0.62 10.50 -8.35
C LEU A 101 0.82 10.74 -6.85
N LEU A 102 1.25 9.72 -6.10
CA LEU A 102 1.56 9.86 -4.68
C LEU A 102 2.71 10.84 -4.46
N ARG A 103 3.80 10.73 -5.24
CA ARG A 103 4.94 11.67 -5.19
C ARG A 103 4.51 13.11 -5.48
N LYS A 104 3.70 13.31 -6.53
CA LYS A 104 3.16 14.64 -6.88
C LYS A 104 2.28 15.22 -5.77
N ALA A 105 1.63 14.38 -4.97
CA ALA A 105 0.84 14.80 -3.82
C ALA A 105 1.70 15.15 -2.57
N GLY A 106 3.03 15.00 -2.62
CA GLY A 106 3.93 15.28 -1.51
C GLY A 106 4.23 14.08 -0.61
N ILE A 107 3.77 12.88 -0.96
CA ILE A 107 4.07 11.66 -0.22
C ILE A 107 5.52 11.25 -0.47
N GLN A 108 6.23 10.92 0.60
CA GLN A 108 7.61 10.46 0.53
C GLN A 108 7.66 9.05 -0.06
N VAL A 109 8.40 8.91 -1.15
CA VAL A 109 8.62 7.63 -1.82
C VAL A 109 10.11 7.40 -2.01
N ARG A 110 10.58 6.22 -1.60
CA ARG A 110 11.93 5.68 -1.86
C ARG A 110 11.79 4.42 -2.72
N HIS A 111 12.86 4.03 -3.42
CA HIS A 111 12.84 2.85 -4.27
C HIS A 111 14.20 2.13 -4.29
N ASP A 112 14.20 0.88 -4.74
CA ASP A 112 15.41 0.08 -4.93
C ASP A 112 16.39 0.74 -5.93
N GLN A 113 17.67 0.35 -5.88
CA GLN A 113 18.73 0.80 -6.77
C GLN A 113 19.10 -0.24 -7.85
N ASP A 114 18.15 -1.07 -8.28
CA ASP A 114 18.33 -2.07 -9.35
C ASP A 114 19.44 -3.10 -9.03
N LEU A 115 19.59 -3.45 -7.74
CA LEU A 115 20.53 -4.47 -7.26
C LEU A 115 19.84 -5.81 -6.95
N GLY A 116 18.52 -5.85 -7.10
CA GLY A 116 17.62 -6.95 -6.81
C GLY A 116 16.18 -6.44 -6.86
N TYR A 117 15.22 -7.30 -6.55
CA TYR A 117 13.81 -6.90 -6.49
C TYR A 117 13.40 -6.54 -5.07
N MET A 118 12.79 -5.37 -4.89
CA MET A 118 12.05 -5.05 -3.66
C MET A 118 10.69 -5.75 -3.71
N HIS A 119 10.68 -7.06 -3.45
CA HIS A 119 9.52 -7.92 -3.71
C HIS A 119 8.52 -8.02 -2.54
N HIS A 120 8.65 -7.19 -1.50
CA HIS A 120 7.69 -7.16 -0.40
C HIS A 120 6.30 -6.68 -0.86
N LYS A 121 5.25 -7.14 -0.17
CA LYS A 121 3.88 -6.61 -0.29
C LYS A 121 3.25 -6.47 1.10
N PHE A 122 3.69 -5.47 1.84
CA PHE A 122 3.12 -5.20 3.15
C PHE A 122 2.83 -3.71 3.39
N ALA A 123 1.97 -3.45 4.36
CA ALA A 123 1.68 -2.15 4.92
C ALA A 123 1.63 -2.24 6.44
N ILE A 124 2.06 -1.17 7.12
CA ILE A 124 1.94 -1.04 8.57
C ILE A 124 1.10 0.20 8.86
N VAL A 125 0.00 0.01 9.58
CA VAL A 125 -0.92 1.08 9.97
C VAL A 125 -0.66 1.44 11.42
N ASP A 126 -0.35 2.71 11.68
CA ASP A 126 -0.13 3.31 12.99
C ASP A 126 0.89 2.56 13.88
N GLY A 127 1.82 1.80 13.29
CA GLY A 127 2.74 0.94 14.02
C GLY A 127 2.06 -0.16 14.85
N LYS A 128 0.82 -0.55 14.50
CA LYS A 128 -0.02 -1.46 15.30
C LYS A 128 -0.69 -2.57 14.50
N VAL A 129 -0.91 -2.37 13.21
CA VAL A 129 -1.54 -3.37 12.34
C VAL A 129 -0.62 -3.65 11.17
N LEU A 130 -0.26 -4.91 11.00
CA LEU A 130 0.45 -5.41 9.83
C LEU A 130 -0.57 -5.94 8.81
N ILE A 131 -0.44 -5.48 7.58
CA ILE A 131 -1.15 -6.00 6.42
C ILE A 131 -0.09 -6.59 5.49
N THR A 132 -0.08 -7.89 5.23
CA THR A 132 0.98 -8.53 4.44
C THR A 132 0.45 -9.71 3.65
N GLY A 133 1.04 -10.03 2.50
CA GLY A 133 0.60 -11.17 1.70
C GLY A 133 1.29 -11.31 0.35
N SER A 134 0.65 -12.06 -0.54
CA SER A 134 1.15 -12.27 -1.91
C SER A 134 0.72 -11.14 -2.87
N LEU A 135 -0.35 -10.42 -2.52
CA LEU A 135 -1.02 -9.46 -3.39
C LEU A 135 -0.15 -8.26 -3.75
N ASN A 136 0.24 -8.17 -5.03
CA ASN A 136 0.62 -6.89 -5.64
C ASN A 136 -0.60 -5.96 -5.74
N TRP A 137 -0.44 -4.67 -5.42
CA TRP A 137 -1.55 -3.72 -5.38
C TRP A 137 -1.92 -3.19 -6.78
N THR A 138 -2.38 -4.11 -7.63
CA THR A 138 -2.76 -3.88 -9.02
C THR A 138 -4.20 -4.35 -9.24
N THR A 139 -4.95 -3.69 -10.12
CA THR A 139 -6.33 -4.13 -10.44
C THR A 139 -6.37 -5.55 -10.97
N GLN A 140 -5.37 -5.95 -11.76
CA GLN A 140 -5.25 -7.32 -12.29
C GLN A 140 -5.17 -8.35 -11.16
N ALA A 141 -4.26 -8.16 -10.20
CA ALA A 141 -4.10 -9.11 -9.11
C ALA A 141 -5.33 -9.14 -8.19
N ILE A 142 -5.93 -7.98 -7.91
CA ILE A 142 -7.12 -7.87 -7.06
C ILE A 142 -8.32 -8.61 -7.67
N GLN A 143 -8.53 -8.53 -8.99
CA GLN A 143 -9.76 -9.02 -9.63
C GLN A 143 -9.62 -10.43 -10.23
N ASN A 144 -8.40 -10.88 -10.53
CA ASN A 144 -8.21 -12.09 -11.34
C ASN A 144 -7.26 -13.12 -10.72
N ASN A 145 -6.39 -12.73 -9.79
CA ASN A 145 -5.40 -13.66 -9.24
C ASN A 145 -5.89 -14.32 -7.94
N ARG A 146 -5.39 -15.53 -7.70
CA ARG A 146 -5.48 -16.17 -6.38
C ARG A 146 -4.39 -15.60 -5.49
N GLU A 147 -4.78 -14.74 -4.57
CA GLU A 147 -3.86 -14.05 -3.66
C GLU A 147 -4.37 -14.15 -2.22
N ASN A 148 -3.48 -13.99 -1.26
CA ASN A 148 -3.83 -13.85 0.15
C ASN A 148 -3.29 -12.54 0.71
N VAL A 149 -4.01 -11.97 1.70
CA VAL A 149 -3.56 -10.86 2.54
C VAL A 149 -3.95 -11.16 3.99
N LEU A 150 -2.96 -11.27 4.86
CA LEU A 150 -3.11 -11.33 6.31
C LEU A 150 -3.19 -9.91 6.87
N ILE A 151 -4.13 -9.68 7.78
CA ILE A 151 -4.27 -8.47 8.59
C ILE A 151 -4.18 -8.90 10.05
N THR A 152 -3.15 -8.42 10.77
CA THR A 152 -2.88 -8.84 12.15
C THR A 152 -2.47 -7.66 13.03
N GLU A 153 -2.85 -7.73 14.31
CA GLU A 153 -2.42 -6.84 15.40
C GLU A 153 -1.29 -7.47 16.24
N ASP A 154 -0.65 -8.54 15.75
CA ASP A 154 0.44 -9.21 16.45
C ASP A 154 1.64 -8.27 16.61
N GLU A 155 1.92 -7.87 17.85
CA GLU A 155 2.93 -6.87 18.18
C GLU A 155 4.34 -7.28 17.76
N GLU A 156 4.67 -8.58 17.82
CA GLU A 156 5.99 -9.06 17.44
C GLU A 156 6.19 -8.96 15.93
N TYR A 157 5.20 -9.39 15.13
CA TYR A 157 5.27 -9.24 13.68
C TYR A 157 5.26 -7.79 13.24
N VAL A 158 4.43 -6.94 13.86
CA VAL A 158 4.41 -5.50 13.55
C VAL A 158 5.78 -4.88 13.80
N ARG A 159 6.41 -5.18 14.94
CA ARG A 159 7.76 -4.68 15.27
C ARG A 159 8.80 -5.14 14.25
N LEU A 160 8.86 -6.42 13.94
CA LEU A 160 9.85 -6.98 13.01
C LEU A 160 9.70 -6.42 11.59
N PHE A 161 8.47 -6.28 11.10
CA PHE A 161 8.22 -5.70 9.77
C PHE A 161 8.50 -4.19 9.75
N LEU A 162 8.27 -3.48 10.85
CA LEU A 162 8.60 -2.07 10.95
C LEU A 162 10.12 -1.86 10.96
N GLU A 163 10.86 -2.69 11.69
CA GLU A 163 12.34 -2.67 11.68
C GLU A 163 12.88 -2.91 10.27
N GLU A 164 12.33 -3.88 9.53
CA GLU A 164 12.72 -4.11 8.14
C GLU A 164 12.35 -2.93 7.24
N PHE A 165 11.17 -2.34 7.43
CA PHE A 165 10.80 -1.13 6.69
C PHE A 165 11.80 0.00 6.93
N GLU A 166 12.17 0.29 8.18
CA GLU A 166 13.13 1.35 8.49
C GLU A 166 14.52 1.04 7.93
N ARG A 167 14.95 -0.22 7.97
CA ARG A 167 16.23 -0.66 7.37
C ARG A 167 16.25 -0.36 5.86
N ILE A 168 15.23 -0.81 5.14
CA ILE A 168 15.10 -0.56 3.69
C ILE A 168 14.95 0.94 3.42
N TRP A 169 14.15 1.64 4.23
CA TRP A 169 13.95 3.08 4.11
C TRP A 169 15.30 3.80 4.15
N GLU A 170 16.12 3.53 5.16
CA GLU A 170 17.45 4.12 5.33
C GLU A 170 18.45 3.70 4.25
N GLU A 171 18.39 2.46 3.78
CA GLU A 171 19.20 1.97 2.65
C GLU A 171 18.89 2.74 1.37
N PHE A 172 17.60 3.03 1.14
CA PHE A 172 17.13 3.75 -0.05
C PHE A 172 17.05 5.26 0.14
N ASP A 173 17.78 5.81 1.10
CA ASP A 173 17.88 7.26 1.24
C ASP A 173 18.54 7.89 -0.01
N PRO A 174 17.83 8.77 -0.75
CA PRO A 174 18.41 9.41 -1.92
C PRO A 174 19.68 10.21 -1.63
N ALA A 175 19.89 10.65 -0.39
CA ALA A 175 21.12 11.34 0.03
C ALA A 175 22.35 10.40 0.04
N LYS A 176 22.14 9.07 0.07
CA LYS A 176 23.20 8.06 0.07
C LYS A 176 23.49 7.49 -1.34
N TYR A 177 22.72 7.89 -2.36
CA TYR A 177 22.88 7.37 -3.71
C TYR A 177 24.22 7.81 -4.31
N THR A 178 25.02 6.84 -4.75
CA THR A 178 26.28 7.12 -5.46
C THR A 178 25.99 7.18 -6.97
N PHE A 179 25.92 8.39 -7.52
CA PHE A 179 25.64 8.62 -8.95
C PHE A 179 26.78 8.20 -9.90
N PHE A 180 27.94 7.82 -9.36
CA PHE A 180 29.06 7.31 -10.14
C PHE A 180 29.27 5.82 -9.87
N PRO A 181 29.18 4.94 -10.89
CA PRO A 181 29.49 3.54 -10.69
C PRO A 181 30.98 3.42 -10.34
N GLN A 182 31.29 2.94 -9.13
CA GLN A 182 32.61 2.37 -8.89
C GLN A 182 32.77 1.21 -9.89
N ASN A 183 33.73 1.33 -10.79
CA ASN A 183 34.10 0.33 -11.80
C ASN A 183 33.89 -1.11 -11.29
N ARG A 184 32.72 -1.69 -11.57
CA ARG A 184 32.45 -3.10 -11.26
C ARG A 184 33.27 -3.92 -12.24
N ARG A 185 34.46 -4.33 -11.82
CA ARG A 185 35.23 -5.40 -12.45
C ARG A 185 34.32 -6.63 -12.48
N ARG A 186 33.84 -6.98 -13.68
CA ARG A 186 33.21 -8.28 -13.94
C ARG A 186 34.15 -9.37 -13.45
N ARG A 187 33.68 -10.21 -12.53
CA ARG A 187 34.24 -11.54 -12.27
C ARG A 187 33.23 -12.55 -12.75
#